data_AF-A0A1H0JF23-F1
#
_entry.id   AF-A0A1H0JF23-F1
#
_cell.length_a   1.000
_cell.length_b   1.000
_cell.length_c   1.000
_cell.angle_alpha   90.00
_cell.angle_beta   90.00
_cell.angle_gamma   90.00
#
_symmetry.space_group_name_H-M   'P 1'
#
loop_
_entity.id
_entity.type
_entity.pdbx_description
1 polymer ?
#
loop_
_entity_poly.entity_id
_entity_poly.type
_entity_poly.pdbx_seq_one_letter_code
_entity_poly.pdbx_strand_id
1 'polypeptide(L)'
;MLSAVSNSFSRMDSMPVRAPGLSAPNAAATAAAAPEQSFAAAMAEVMQDASRSLKGAETTSIQGINGQTSTQAVVDAVMGAERTLQTAVALRDKVVSAYLELSRMSI
;
A
#
# COMPACT_ATOMS: atom_id res chain seq x y z
N MET A 1 3.84 41.22 -11.01
CA MET A 1 5.13 41.30 -11.74
C MET A 1 6.16 41.89 -10.78
N LEU A 2 7.40 41.40 -10.83
CA LEU A 2 8.59 41.69 -10.00
C LEU A 2 8.92 40.65 -8.89
N SER A 3 9.53 39.55 -9.35
CA SER A 3 10.78 38.89 -8.89
C SER A 3 10.96 38.63 -7.39
N ALA A 4 11.03 37.38 -6.88
CA ALA A 4 12.09 36.39 -7.12
C ALA A 4 13.51 36.97 -7.03
N VAL A 5 14.03 37.09 -5.80
CA VAL A 5 15.45 37.23 -5.37
C VAL A 5 15.35 37.36 -3.85
N SER A 6 15.70 36.36 -3.02
CA SER A 6 17.04 36.34 -2.42
C SER A 6 17.18 35.13 -1.45
N ASN A 7 16.80 33.93 -1.89
CA ASN A 7 17.11 32.70 -1.14
C ASN A 7 18.57 32.22 -1.39
N SER A 8 19.51 33.16 -1.55
CA SER A 8 20.87 32.90 -2.06
C SER A 8 21.99 33.03 -1.02
N PHE A 9 21.69 33.31 0.25
CA PHE A 9 22.74 33.60 1.25
C PHE A 9 23.03 32.49 2.26
N SER A 10 22.31 31.36 2.22
CA SER A 10 22.56 30.23 3.15
C SER A 10 23.39 29.10 2.53
N ARG A 11 24.02 29.32 1.37
CA ARG A 11 24.80 28.31 0.64
C ARG A 11 26.31 28.56 0.68
N MET A 12 26.87 28.89 1.83
CA MET A 12 28.31 29.20 1.92
C MET A 12 28.99 28.89 3.26
N ASP A 13 28.51 27.90 4.04
CA ASP A 13 29.17 27.52 5.31
C ASP A 13 29.42 26.00 5.50
N SER A 14 29.39 25.19 4.44
CA SER A 14 29.73 23.76 4.59
C SER A 14 30.46 23.18 3.37
N MET A 15 31.75 23.52 3.27
CA MET A 15 32.71 22.80 2.43
C MET A 15 33.67 21.98 3.31
N PRO A 16 33.52 20.64 3.37
CA PRO A 16 34.65 19.76 3.62
C PRO A 16 35.33 19.41 2.29
N VAL A 17 36.64 19.70 2.23
CA VAL A 17 37.57 19.47 1.12
C VAL A 17 37.59 17.97 0.71
N ARG A 18 37.55 17.71 -0.60
CA ARG A 18 37.57 16.39 -1.26
C ARG A 18 39.00 15.86 -1.40
N ALA A 19 39.21 14.56 -1.16
CA ALA A 19 40.32 13.81 -1.74
C ALA A 19 39.77 12.59 -2.52
N PRO A 20 40.17 12.35 -3.78
CA PRO A 20 39.83 11.15 -4.53
C PRO A 20 40.92 10.09 -4.34
N GLY A 21 40.62 9.03 -3.60
CA GLY A 21 41.51 7.87 -3.42
C GLY A 21 40.69 6.61 -3.22
N LEU A 22 40.96 5.60 -4.04
CA LEU A 22 40.23 4.33 -4.09
C LEU A 22 40.29 3.57 -2.76
N SER A 23 39.13 3.15 -2.25
CA SER A 23 38.99 1.95 -1.42
C SER A 23 37.57 1.38 -1.56
N ALA A 24 37.53 0.06 -1.71
CA ALA A 24 36.43 -0.79 -2.14
C ALA A 24 35.26 -0.87 -1.11
N PRO A 25 34.15 -1.55 -1.44
CA PRO A 25 32.81 -1.19 -1.00
C PRO A 25 32.56 -1.64 0.44
N ASN A 26 32.34 -0.69 1.35
CA ASN A 26 31.54 -0.97 2.52
C ASN A 26 30.09 -0.68 2.15
N ALA A 27 29.44 -1.68 1.53
CA ALA A 27 27.99 -1.80 1.54
C ALA A 27 27.54 -2.13 2.97
N ALA A 28 27.77 -1.20 3.89
CA ALA A 28 27.04 -1.14 5.13
C ALA A 28 25.64 -0.68 4.73
N ALA A 29 24.79 -1.68 4.50
CA ALA A 29 23.38 -1.54 4.27
C ALA A 29 22.82 -0.50 5.25
N THR A 30 22.57 0.70 4.74
CA THR A 30 21.50 1.54 5.28
C THR A 30 20.20 0.86 4.85
N ALA A 31 19.89 -0.26 5.49
CA ALA A 31 18.51 -0.62 5.74
C ALA A 31 18.07 0.34 6.83
N ALA A 32 17.82 1.60 6.44
CA ALA A 32 16.88 2.40 7.17
C ALA A 32 15.63 1.54 7.24
N ALA A 33 15.33 1.02 8.44
CA ALA A 33 14.07 0.38 8.73
C ALA A 33 12.99 1.41 8.40
N ALA A 34 12.50 1.36 7.16
CA ALA A 34 11.14 1.79 6.87
C ALA A 34 10.28 1.13 7.95
N PRO A 35 9.34 1.84 8.59
CA PRO A 35 8.51 1.26 9.63
C PRO A 35 8.00 -0.05 9.07
N GLU A 36 8.43 -1.17 9.66
CA GLU A 36 8.08 -2.49 9.16
C GLU A 36 6.58 -2.61 9.33
N GLN A 37 5.84 -2.24 8.30
CA GLN A 37 4.43 -2.54 8.23
C GLN A 37 4.40 -4.06 8.20
N SER A 38 4.08 -4.64 9.35
CA SER A 38 4.10 -6.09 9.50
C SER A 38 3.20 -6.68 8.42
N PHE A 39 3.59 -7.81 7.85
CA PHE A 39 2.77 -8.51 6.87
C PHE A 39 1.33 -8.70 7.39
N ALA A 40 1.18 -8.96 8.70
CA ALA A 40 -0.10 -9.03 9.37
C ALA A 40 -0.90 -7.71 9.31
N ALA A 41 -0.27 -6.55 9.50
CA ALA A 41 -0.92 -5.25 9.37
C ALA A 41 -1.34 -4.96 7.92
N ALA A 42 -0.50 -5.28 6.94
CA ALA A 42 -0.87 -5.16 5.52
C ALA A 42 -2.04 -6.08 5.16
N MET A 43 -2.06 -7.32 5.69
CA MET A 43 -3.16 -8.26 5.48
C MET A 43 -4.46 -7.77 6.14
N ALA A 44 -4.37 -7.23 7.36
CA ALA A 44 -5.52 -6.65 8.05
C ALA A 44 -6.13 -5.49 7.25
N GLU A 45 -5.30 -4.63 6.64
CA GLU A 45 -5.78 -3.55 5.79
C GLU A 45 -6.52 -4.08 4.56
N VAL A 46 -5.96 -5.07 3.85
CA VAL A 46 -6.62 -5.68 2.68
C VAL A 46 -7.97 -6.31 3.07
N MET A 47 -8.05 -6.98 4.22
CA MET A 47 -9.30 -7.56 4.71
C MET A 47 -10.33 -6.47 5.07
N GLN A 48 -9.87 -5.38 5.68
CA GLN A 48 -10.71 -4.23 6.01
C GLN A 48 -11.21 -3.54 4.74
N ASP A 49 -10.39 -3.40 3.72
CA ASP A 49 -10.76 -2.86 2.42
C ASP A 49 -11.79 -3.71 1.70
N ALA A 50 -11.63 -5.04 1.73
CA ALA A 50 -12.64 -5.96 1.20
C ALA A 50 -13.99 -5.79 1.92
N SER A 51 -13.98 -5.71 3.26
CA SER A 51 -15.21 -5.47 4.04
C SER A 51 -15.85 -4.12 3.73
N ARG A 52 -15.05 -3.05 3.68
CA ARG A 52 -15.52 -1.69 3.33
C ARG A 52 -16.12 -1.67 1.92
N SER A 53 -15.47 -2.30 0.96
CA SER A 53 -15.93 -2.35 -0.43
C SER A 53 -17.26 -3.10 -0.56
N LEU A 54 -17.40 -4.24 0.11
CA LEU A 54 -18.66 -5.01 0.13
C LEU A 54 -19.80 -4.20 0.75
N LYS A 55 -19.55 -3.55 1.89
CA LYS A 55 -20.55 -2.73 2.56
C LYS A 55 -20.95 -1.50 1.75
N GLY A 56 -20.00 -0.91 1.02
CA GLY A 56 -20.25 0.15 0.05
C GLY A 56 -21.17 -0.32 -1.08
N ALA A 57 -20.90 -1.49 -1.66
CA ALA A 57 -21.75 -2.07 -2.70
C ALA A 57 -23.17 -2.39 -2.19
N GLU A 58 -23.30 -2.93 -0.98
CA GLU A 58 -24.60 -3.18 -0.35
C GLU A 58 -25.38 -1.88 -0.15
N THR A 59 -24.73 -0.84 0.37
CA THR A 59 -25.34 0.48 0.57
C THR A 59 -25.82 1.08 -0.74
N THR A 60 -25.01 1.03 -1.80
CA THR A 60 -25.39 1.48 -3.14
C THR A 60 -26.54 0.66 -3.72
N SER A 61 -26.54 -0.66 -3.49
CA SER A 61 -27.61 -1.56 -3.93
C SER A 61 -28.95 -1.22 -3.27
N ILE A 62 -28.95 -0.95 -1.97
CA ILE A 62 -30.14 -0.49 -1.22
C ILE A 62 -30.65 0.84 -1.79
N GLN A 63 -29.74 1.79 -2.06
CA GLN A 63 -30.10 3.06 -2.69
C GLN A 63 -30.71 2.86 -4.08
N GLY A 64 -30.20 1.90 -4.87
CA GLY A 64 -30.75 1.55 -6.17
C GLY A 64 -32.17 0.99 -6.10
N ILE A 65 -32.45 0.11 -5.12
CA ILE A 65 -33.81 -0.41 -4.88
C ILE A 65 -34.77 0.71 -4.47
N ASN A 66 -34.27 1.70 -3.72
CA ASN A 66 -35.05 2.88 -3.31
C ASN A 66 -35.18 3.94 -4.43
N GLY A 67 -34.61 3.72 -5.62
CA GLY A 67 -34.63 4.67 -6.73
C GLY A 67 -33.73 5.90 -6.54
N GLN A 68 -32.83 5.87 -5.55
CA GLN A 68 -31.90 6.96 -5.21
C GLN A 68 -30.60 6.92 -6.02
N THR A 69 -30.31 5.79 -6.67
CA THR A 69 -29.14 5.63 -7.56
C THR A 69 -29.50 4.81 -8.79
N SER A 70 -28.72 4.93 -9.87
CA SER A 70 -28.98 4.19 -11.11
C SER A 70 -28.62 2.72 -10.99
N THR A 71 -29.30 1.86 -11.74
CA THR A 71 -28.97 0.42 -11.83
C THR A 71 -27.54 0.19 -12.31
N GLN A 72 -27.02 1.07 -13.18
CA GLN A 72 -25.63 1.03 -13.62
C GLN A 72 -24.67 1.27 -12.45
N ALA A 73 -24.93 2.28 -11.60
CA ALA A 73 -24.09 2.57 -10.44
C ALA A 73 -24.11 1.43 -9.41
N VAL A 74 -25.23 0.72 -9.26
CA VAL A 74 -25.32 -0.51 -8.45
C VAL A 74 -24.40 -1.59 -9.01
N VAL A 75 -24.49 -1.88 -10.31
CA VAL A 75 -23.66 -2.90 -10.95
C VAL A 75 -22.18 -2.55 -10.84
N ASP A 76 -21.81 -1.29 -11.06
CA ASP A 76 -20.42 -0.82 -10.95
C ASP A 76 -19.89 -1.02 -9.52
N ALA A 77 -20.68 -0.69 -8.50
CA ALA A 77 -20.31 -0.87 -7.11
C ALA A 77 -20.14 -2.34 -6.74
N VAL A 78 -21.05 -3.21 -7.19
CA VAL A 78 -20.98 -4.66 -6.97
C VAL A 78 -19.77 -5.27 -7.66
N MET A 79 -19.53 -4.93 -8.93
CA MET A 79 -18.37 -5.40 -9.70
C MET A 79 -17.05 -4.90 -9.11
N GLY A 80 -17.02 -3.67 -8.58
CA GLY A 80 -15.89 -3.14 -7.84
C GLY A 80 -15.60 -3.95 -6.57
N ALA A 81 -16.63 -4.24 -5.78
CA ALA A 81 -16.50 -5.05 -4.58
C ALA A 81 -16.09 -6.49 -4.86
N GLU A 82 -16.58 -7.09 -5.94
CA GLU A 82 -16.21 -8.45 -6.34
C GLU A 82 -14.71 -8.55 -6.66
N ARG A 83 -14.14 -7.59 -7.38
CA ARG A 83 -12.69 -7.57 -7.69
C ARG A 83 -11.83 -7.48 -6.43
N THR A 84 -12.23 -6.62 -5.49
CA THR A 84 -11.56 -6.50 -4.18
C THR A 84 -11.65 -7.81 -3.40
N LEU A 85 -12.84 -8.43 -3.37
CA LEU A 85 -13.06 -9.71 -2.71
C LEU A 85 -12.21 -10.83 -3.32
N GLN A 86 -12.16 -10.93 -4.66
CA GLN A 86 -11.34 -11.92 -5.38
C GLN A 86 -9.86 -11.79 -5.00
N THR A 87 -9.36 -10.55 -4.87
CA THR A 87 -7.99 -10.27 -4.44
C THR A 87 -7.76 -10.74 -3.00
N ALA A 88 -8.68 -10.42 -2.09
CA ALA A 88 -8.62 -10.84 -0.70
C ALA A 88 -8.64 -12.37 -0.55
N VAL A 89 -9.49 -13.06 -1.32
CA VAL A 89 -9.57 -14.53 -1.34
C VAL A 89 -8.28 -15.14 -1.88
N ALA A 90 -7.73 -14.63 -2.98
CA ALA A 90 -6.47 -15.12 -3.52
C ALA A 90 -5.32 -15.01 -2.50
N LEU A 91 -5.27 -13.90 -1.75
CA LEU A 91 -4.26 -13.70 -0.72
C LEU A 91 -4.49 -14.62 0.49
N ARG A 92 -5.75 -14.80 0.92
CA ARG A 92 -6.12 -15.80 1.95
C ARG A 92 -5.62 -17.18 1.57
N ASP A 93 -5.86 -17.61 0.34
CA ASP A 93 -5.50 -18.95 -0.11
C ASP A 93 -3.97 -19.14 -0.16
N LYS A 94 -3.22 -18.09 -0.53
CA LYS A 94 -1.75 -18.10 -0.48
C LYS A 94 -1.21 -18.19 0.94
N VAL A 95 -1.79 -17.45 1.88
CA VAL A 95 -1.38 -17.50 3.30
C VAL A 95 -1.68 -18.87 3.90
N VAL A 96 -2.85 -19.43 3.63
CA VAL A 96 -3.21 -20.78 4.07
C VAL A 96 -2.26 -21.82 3.46
N SER A 97 -1.95 -21.71 2.17
CA SER A 97 -0.98 -22.62 1.52
C SER A 97 0.40 -22.53 2.18
N ALA A 98 0.92 -21.33 2.42
CA ALA A 98 2.22 -21.13 3.06
C ALA A 98 2.25 -21.70 4.49
N TYR A 99 1.15 -21.56 5.24
CA TYR A 99 1.01 -22.17 6.57
C TYR A 99 1.01 -23.69 6.51
N LEU A 100 0.27 -24.29 5.57
CA LEU A 100 0.23 -25.74 5.40
C LEU A 100 1.57 -26.31 4.93
N GLU A 101 2.32 -25.59 4.09
CA GLU A 101 3.66 -25.98 3.65
C GLU A 101 4.66 -25.96 4.81
N LEU A 102 4.69 -24.88 5.60
CA LEU A 102 5.53 -24.77 6.79
C LEU A 102 5.19 -25.86 7.82
N SER A 103 3.90 -26.14 8.00
CA SER A 103 3.42 -27.18 8.91
C SER A 103 3.81 -28.59 8.47
N ARG A 104 3.98 -28.84 7.16
CA ARG A 104 4.45 -30.13 6.61
C ARG A 104 5.98 -30.28 6.66
N MET A 105 6.72 -29.17 6.77
CA MET A 105 8.19 -29.18 6.95
C MET A 105 8.58 -29.22 8.43
N SER A 106 7.67 -28.86 9.33
CA SER A 106 7.86 -28.93 10.78
C SER A 106 7.69 -30.38 11.25
N ILE A 107 8.82 -30.99 11.63
CA ILE A 107 9.05 -32.29 12.30
C ILE A 107 7.94 -33.34 12.29
#